data_AF-A0A2V5R7Q5-F1
#
_entry.id   AF-A0A2V5R7Q5-F1
#
_cell.length_a   1.000
_cell.length_b   1.000
_cell.length_c   1.000
_cell.angle_alpha   90.00
_cell.angle_beta   90.00
_cell.angle_gamma   90.00
#
_symmetry.space_group_name_H-M   'P 1'
#
loop_
_entity.id
_entity.type
_entity.pdbx_description
1 polymer ?
#
loop_
_entity_poly.entity_id
_entity_poly.type
_entity_poly.pdbx_seq_one_letter_code
_entity_poly.pdbx_strand_id
1 'polypeptide(L)'
;MEGQMDVQEILAVLHKWGIHTLGQLAALDKEQLAARLGPEAIGMWKRANGKSQRLLKLVRPPESFEESFEFENEIETAESLLFMLRRFLEQLAVRLSTIYLVAKELTLRITLANKQCYERVFKIPQPTNDVDLLFRMLQTHLENFRSEHPIVAVALSAQPIRPVSRQFRLFEIALSNPHQLSETLARLVALLGSERLGTPVLEETHRPDAFRMEPFAWAVASDSSAVASAKEDVPSGQNPKSGSDSHALRTAHSTAALRRFRPTVSASLLLDEDTLAHVRSAEISGKIIEQRGPYFLSGNWWDEKSWARAEWDVQLENGELVRVNESDPPSQGYGVARGTWKVDGIYD
;
A
#
# COMPACT_ATOMS: atom_id res chain seq x y z
N MET A 1 -22.43 28.98 43.30
CA MET A 1 -22.55 29.54 41.94
C MET A 1 -22.50 31.05 42.08
N GLU A 2 -21.30 31.64 42.15
CA GLU A 2 -21.14 33.10 42.16
C GLU A 2 -21.24 33.58 40.71
N GLY A 3 -22.27 34.40 40.43
CA GLY A 3 -22.54 34.93 39.10
C GLY A 3 -21.39 35.81 38.62
N GLN A 4 -20.76 35.43 37.52
CA GLN A 4 -19.91 36.34 36.77
C GLN A 4 -20.81 37.39 36.13
N MET A 5 -20.75 38.62 36.62
CA MET A 5 -21.38 39.78 35.96
C MET A 5 -20.59 40.12 34.70
N ASP A 6 -21.29 40.45 33.62
CA ASP A 6 -20.65 40.89 32.38
C ASP A 6 -19.98 42.27 32.56
N VAL A 7 -18.91 42.52 31.81
CA VAL A 7 -18.09 43.75 31.91
C VAL A 7 -18.95 45.00 31.68
N GLN A 8 -19.94 44.92 30.79
CA GLN A 8 -20.86 46.03 30.53
C GLN A 8 -21.77 46.35 31.73
N GLU A 9 -22.23 45.33 32.46
CA GLU A 9 -23.05 45.50 33.65
C GLU A 9 -22.25 46.10 34.81
N ILE A 10 -21.00 45.64 34.99
CA ILE A 10 -20.07 46.19 35.99
C ILE A 10 -19.83 47.68 35.73
N LEU A 11 -19.60 48.08 34.48
CA LEU A 11 -19.41 49.48 34.11
C LEU A 11 -20.68 50.32 34.36
N ALA A 12 -21.86 49.79 34.08
CA ALA A 12 -23.12 50.48 34.37
C ALA A 12 -23.34 50.69 35.88
N VAL A 13 -22.98 49.70 36.71
CA VAL A 13 -23.06 49.82 38.17
C VAL A 13 -22.03 50.83 38.71
N LEU A 14 -20.79 50.78 38.23
CA LEU A 14 -19.75 51.76 38.60
C LEU A 14 -20.16 53.19 38.23
N HIS A 15 -20.77 53.38 37.06
CA HIS A 15 -21.28 54.68 36.64
C HIS A 15 -22.41 55.18 37.55
N LYS A 16 -23.29 54.27 38.02
CA LYS A 16 -24.33 54.61 39.02
C LYS A 16 -23.74 54.95 40.40
N TRP A 17 -22.56 54.43 40.72
CA TRP A 17 -21.82 54.77 41.95
C TRP A 17 -20.99 56.06 41.82
N GLY A 18 -21.07 56.77 40.69
CA GLY A 18 -20.32 58.00 40.44
C GLY A 18 -18.85 57.79 40.09
N ILE A 19 -18.47 56.58 39.70
CA ILE A 19 -17.10 56.20 39.35
C ILE A 19 -16.94 56.28 37.84
N HIS A 20 -16.29 57.34 37.38
CA HIS A 20 -16.12 57.66 35.96
C HIS A 20 -14.66 57.57 35.51
N THR A 21 -13.71 57.41 36.44
CA THR A 21 -12.27 57.41 36.14
C THR A 21 -11.56 56.20 36.73
N LEU A 22 -10.44 55.80 36.10
CA LEU A 22 -9.58 54.71 36.60
C LEU A 22 -8.98 55.03 37.97
N GLY A 23 -8.69 56.31 38.26
CA GLY A 23 -8.19 56.74 39.56
C GLY A 23 -9.22 56.56 40.68
N GLN A 24 -10.49 56.85 40.42
CA GLN A 24 -11.59 56.59 41.38
C GLN A 24 -11.79 55.10 41.63
N LEU A 25 -11.68 54.26 40.58
CA LEU A 25 -11.74 52.80 40.73
C LEU A 25 -10.54 52.27 41.54
N ALA A 26 -9.35 52.81 41.32
CA ALA A 26 -8.13 52.40 42.03
C ALA A 26 -8.15 52.79 43.52
N ALA A 27 -8.86 53.85 43.88
CA ALA A 27 -9.04 54.33 45.25
C ALA A 27 -10.03 53.50 46.08
N LEU A 28 -10.84 52.64 45.44
CA LEU A 28 -11.77 51.76 46.15
C LEU A 28 -11.05 50.61 46.88
N ASP A 29 -11.65 50.17 47.97
CA ASP A 29 -11.21 48.99 48.69
C ASP A 29 -11.48 47.70 47.89
N LYS A 30 -10.48 46.81 47.87
CA LYS A 30 -10.50 45.59 47.06
C LYS A 30 -11.54 44.58 47.58
N GLU A 31 -11.73 44.48 48.89
CA GLU A 31 -12.64 43.50 49.50
C GLU A 31 -14.10 43.91 49.27
N GLN A 32 -14.40 45.21 49.40
CA GLN A 32 -15.74 45.75 49.10
C GLN A 32 -16.10 45.63 47.62
N LEU A 33 -15.14 45.82 46.73
CA LEU A 33 -15.34 45.64 45.29
C LEU A 33 -15.59 44.17 44.93
N ALA A 34 -14.81 43.25 45.52
CA ALA A 34 -14.96 41.80 45.34
C ALA A 34 -16.32 41.30 45.82
N ALA A 35 -16.77 41.73 46.99
CA ALA A 35 -18.03 41.30 47.59
C ALA A 35 -19.27 41.73 46.79
N ARG A 36 -19.18 42.82 46.02
CA ARG A 36 -20.33 43.40 45.30
C ARG A 36 -20.37 43.11 43.80
N LEU A 37 -19.20 43.02 43.15
CA LEU A 37 -19.08 42.93 41.69
C LEU A 37 -18.33 41.67 41.23
N GLY A 38 -17.88 40.84 42.18
CA GLY A 38 -17.26 39.55 41.89
C GLY A 38 -15.83 39.63 41.33
N PRO A 39 -15.32 38.52 40.77
CA PRO A 39 -13.91 38.36 40.43
C PRO A 39 -13.43 39.20 39.24
N GLU A 40 -14.31 39.49 38.27
CA GLU A 40 -13.98 40.34 37.11
C GLU A 40 -13.63 41.78 37.53
N ALA A 41 -14.33 42.33 38.52
CA ALA A 41 -14.05 43.66 39.06
C ALA A 41 -12.68 43.72 39.76
N ILE A 42 -12.26 42.63 40.43
CA ILE A 42 -10.90 42.52 40.99
C ILE A 42 -9.86 42.55 39.86
N GLY A 43 -10.14 41.89 38.73
CA GLY A 43 -9.29 41.94 37.53
C GLY A 43 -9.16 43.35 36.96
N MET A 44 -10.23 44.14 36.96
CA MET A 44 -10.21 45.55 36.55
C MET A 44 -9.44 46.43 37.55
N TRP A 45 -9.65 46.24 38.85
CA TRP A 45 -8.91 46.96 39.90
C TRP A 45 -7.40 46.67 39.87
N LYS A 46 -7.01 45.40 39.66
CA LYS A 46 -5.60 45.02 39.49
C LYS A 46 -4.97 45.67 38.26
N ARG A 47 -5.72 45.77 37.16
CA ARG A 47 -5.29 46.49 35.94
C ARG A 47 -5.14 47.99 36.20
N ALA A 48 -6.09 48.62 36.89
CA ALA A 48 -6.06 50.04 37.23
C ALA A 48 -4.89 50.41 38.17
N ASN A 49 -4.53 49.51 39.11
CA ASN A 49 -3.40 49.71 40.03
C ASN A 49 -2.05 49.22 39.50
N GLY A 50 -1.95 48.83 38.22
CA GLY A 50 -0.68 48.35 37.63
C GLY A 50 -0.18 47.02 38.20
N LYS A 51 -1.00 46.29 38.99
CA LYS A 51 -0.67 44.99 39.60
C LYS A 51 -1.00 43.81 38.67
N SER A 52 -1.40 44.09 37.44
CA SER A 52 -1.71 43.08 36.43
C SER A 52 -0.49 42.78 35.58
N GLN A 53 0.04 41.56 35.69
CA GLN A 53 1.08 41.05 34.80
C GLN A 53 0.43 40.32 33.63
N ARG A 54 0.51 40.90 32.42
CA ARG A 54 0.14 40.21 31.18
C ARG A 54 1.41 39.70 30.53
N LEU A 55 1.65 38.39 30.61
CA LEU A 55 2.73 37.76 29.87
C LEU A 55 2.47 37.94 28.36
N LEU A 56 3.48 38.40 27.62
CA LEU A 56 3.43 38.44 26.18
C LEU A 56 3.39 36.99 25.68
N LYS A 57 2.27 36.60 25.07
CA LYS A 57 2.17 35.32 24.36
C LYS A 57 2.64 35.54 22.94
N LEU A 58 3.67 34.79 22.52
CA LEU A 58 4.09 34.76 21.13
C LEU A 58 2.99 34.06 20.33
N VAL A 59 2.17 34.84 19.63
CA VAL A 59 1.15 34.30 18.72
C VAL A 59 1.85 33.98 17.41
N ARG A 60 1.92 32.70 17.05
CA ARG A 60 2.32 32.28 15.71
C ARG A 60 1.06 32.29 14.83
N PRO A 61 1.03 33.06 13.72
CA PRO A 61 -0.06 32.96 12.76
C PRO A 61 -0.23 31.51 12.31
N PRO A 62 -1.47 31.04 12.07
CA PRO A 62 -1.68 29.72 11.48
C PRO A 62 -0.96 29.67 10.13
N GLU A 63 -0.26 28.56 9.86
CA GLU A 63 0.43 28.36 8.59
C GLU A 63 -0.61 28.26 7.46
N SER A 64 -0.67 29.29 6.62
CA SER A 64 -1.50 29.30 5.41
C SER A 64 -0.69 28.78 4.22
N PHE A 65 -1.19 27.72 3.59
CA PHE A 65 -0.62 27.16 2.36
C PHE A 65 -1.35 27.74 1.16
N GLU A 66 -1.06 29.00 0.86
CA GLU A 66 -1.60 29.73 -0.28
C GLU A 66 -0.45 30.33 -1.08
N GLU A 67 -0.56 30.23 -2.40
CA GLU A 67 0.32 30.88 -3.36
C GLU A 67 -0.54 31.67 -4.33
N SER A 68 -0.19 32.94 -4.56
CA SER A 68 -0.94 33.85 -5.42
C SER A 68 0.00 34.65 -6.30
N PHE A 69 -0.46 35.00 -7.50
CA PHE A 69 0.27 35.84 -8.43
C PHE A 69 -0.68 36.73 -9.20
N GLU A 70 -0.36 38.02 -9.23
CA GLU A 70 -1.03 39.02 -10.04
C GLU A 70 -0.18 39.24 -11.30
N PHE A 71 -0.82 39.16 -12.46
CA PHE A 71 -0.15 39.28 -13.74
C PHE A 71 0.01 40.75 -14.12
N GLU A 72 1.21 41.13 -14.57
CA GLU A 72 1.47 42.48 -15.09
C GLU A 72 0.69 42.74 -16.38
N ASN A 73 0.59 41.73 -17.25
CA ASN A 73 -0.22 41.74 -18.46
C ASN A 73 -1.31 40.69 -18.34
N GLU A 74 -2.51 41.08 -18.77
CA GLU A 74 -3.68 40.22 -18.87
C GLU A 74 -3.41 38.95 -19.69
N ILE A 75 -3.82 37.78 -19.17
CA ILE A 75 -3.62 36.49 -19.83
C ILE A 75 -4.92 36.00 -20.45
N GLU A 76 -4.83 35.59 -21.71
CA GLU A 76 -5.95 35.02 -22.48
C GLU A 76 -5.82 33.49 -22.69
N THR A 77 -4.63 32.91 -22.48
CA THR A 77 -4.36 31.48 -22.72
C THR A 77 -4.32 30.65 -21.43
N ALA A 78 -4.94 29.46 -21.49
CA ALA A 78 -4.91 28.49 -20.39
C ALA A 78 -3.51 27.92 -20.11
N GLU A 79 -2.63 27.87 -21.12
CA GLU A 79 -1.26 27.34 -20.99
C GLU A 79 -0.41 28.15 -20.00
N SER A 80 -0.49 29.48 -20.06
CA SER A 80 0.23 30.37 -19.16
C SER A 80 -0.26 30.23 -17.71
N LEU A 81 -1.57 30.01 -17.53
CA LEU A 81 -2.15 29.71 -16.23
C LEU A 81 -1.64 28.36 -15.69
N LEU A 82 -1.63 27.32 -16.52
CA LEU A 82 -1.13 26.00 -16.15
C LEU A 82 0.35 26.05 -15.74
N PHE A 83 1.18 26.79 -16.47
CA PHE A 83 2.58 26.99 -16.10
C PHE A 83 2.74 27.56 -14.69
N MET A 84 1.95 28.58 -14.35
CA MET A 84 1.95 29.19 -13.02
C MET A 84 1.43 28.24 -11.94
N LEU A 85 0.37 27.49 -12.24
CA LEU A 85 -0.19 26.51 -11.31
C LEU A 85 0.79 25.37 -11.03
N ARG A 86 1.57 24.92 -12.02
CA ARG A 86 2.62 23.92 -11.78
C ARG A 86 3.66 24.43 -10.79
N ARG A 87 4.12 25.67 -10.96
CA ARG A 87 5.04 26.32 -10.01
C ARG A 87 4.44 26.43 -8.61
N PHE A 88 3.17 26.80 -8.49
CA PHE A 88 2.49 26.85 -7.19
C PHE A 88 2.40 25.48 -6.53
N LEU A 89 2.07 24.43 -7.30
CA LEU A 89 2.03 23.07 -6.80
C LEU A 89 3.39 22.59 -6.31
N GLU A 90 4.47 22.86 -7.05
CA GLU A 90 5.84 22.53 -6.63
C GLU A 90 6.19 23.21 -5.30
N GLN A 91 5.91 24.52 -5.17
CA GLN A 91 6.17 25.27 -3.95
C GLN A 91 5.32 24.79 -2.77
N LEU A 92 4.03 24.55 -2.98
CA LEU A 92 3.12 24.01 -1.96
C LEU A 92 3.55 22.61 -1.53
N ALA A 93 3.96 21.73 -2.46
CA ALA A 93 4.42 20.38 -2.16
C ALA A 93 5.69 20.40 -1.28
N VAL A 94 6.65 21.28 -1.57
CA VAL A 94 7.86 21.45 -0.74
C VAL A 94 7.50 21.97 0.66
N ARG A 95 6.64 23.00 0.75
CA ARG A 95 6.21 23.56 2.04
C ARG A 95 5.44 22.53 2.88
N LEU A 96 4.51 21.79 2.28
CA LEU A 96 3.72 20.76 2.96
C LEU A 96 4.60 19.58 3.42
N SER A 97 5.51 19.11 2.58
CA SER A 97 6.41 17.99 2.90
C SER A 97 7.40 18.32 4.02
N THR A 98 7.87 19.57 4.10
CA THR A 98 8.78 20.04 5.17
C THR A 98 8.18 19.86 6.58
N ILE A 99 6.85 19.89 6.67
CA ILE A 99 6.09 19.77 7.93
C ILE A 99 5.31 18.44 8.02
N TYR A 100 5.63 17.48 7.15
CA TYR A 100 5.03 16.15 7.10
C TYR A 100 3.50 16.16 6.92
N LEU A 101 2.97 17.11 6.14
CA LEU A 101 1.55 17.22 5.79
C LEU A 101 1.35 16.89 4.31
N VAL A 102 0.12 16.51 3.93
CA VAL A 102 -0.30 16.27 2.55
C VAL A 102 -1.52 17.11 2.18
N ALA A 103 -1.67 17.47 0.91
CA ALA A 103 -2.85 18.19 0.44
C ALA A 103 -4.07 17.26 0.43
N LYS A 104 -5.15 17.68 1.09
CA LYS A 104 -6.46 17.00 1.06
C LYS A 104 -7.40 17.64 0.04
N GLU A 105 -7.40 18.96 0.00
CA GLU A 105 -8.26 19.75 -0.88
C GLU A 105 -7.42 20.89 -1.45
N LEU A 106 -7.66 21.25 -2.71
CA LEU A 106 -7.07 22.41 -3.36
C LEU A 106 -8.19 23.39 -3.73
N THR A 107 -8.01 24.67 -3.46
CA THR A 107 -8.93 25.72 -3.90
C THR A 107 -8.23 26.61 -4.89
N LEU A 108 -8.70 26.59 -6.13
CA LEU A 108 -8.25 27.46 -7.21
C LEU A 108 -9.14 28.69 -7.27
N ARG A 109 -8.53 29.86 -7.25
CA ARG A 109 -9.19 31.15 -7.42
C ARG A 109 -8.58 31.89 -8.60
N ILE A 110 -9.39 32.34 -9.53
CA ILE A 110 -8.98 33.11 -10.71
C ILE A 110 -9.75 34.42 -10.70
N THR A 111 -9.04 35.54 -10.74
CA THR A 111 -9.62 36.88 -10.80
C THR A 111 -9.56 37.39 -12.24
N LEU A 112 -10.70 37.80 -12.76
CA LEU A 112 -10.86 38.32 -14.11
C LEU A 112 -10.79 39.86 -14.12
N ALA A 113 -10.52 40.47 -15.28
CA ALA A 113 -10.41 41.92 -15.43
C ALA A 113 -11.67 42.70 -15.01
N ASN A 114 -12.86 42.10 -15.14
CA ASN A 114 -14.13 42.66 -14.69
C ASN A 114 -14.36 42.55 -13.16
N LYS A 115 -13.33 42.14 -12.40
CA LYS A 115 -13.37 41.85 -10.95
C LYS A 115 -14.25 40.67 -10.56
N GLN A 116 -14.75 39.87 -11.50
CA GLN A 116 -15.37 38.59 -11.18
C GLN A 116 -14.30 37.61 -10.71
N CYS A 117 -14.70 36.76 -9.78
CA CYS A 117 -13.84 35.77 -9.17
C CYS A 117 -14.41 34.39 -9.48
N TYR A 118 -13.63 33.57 -10.17
CA TYR A 118 -13.91 32.15 -10.36
C TYR A 118 -13.24 31.36 -9.25
N GLU A 119 -14.01 30.61 -8.47
CA GLU A 119 -13.50 29.77 -7.39
C GLU A 119 -13.93 28.31 -7.58
N ARG A 120 -12.96 27.39 -7.47
CA ARG A 120 -13.21 25.95 -7.57
C ARG A 120 -12.45 25.19 -6.51
N VAL A 121 -13.16 24.33 -5.79
CA VAL A 121 -12.58 23.39 -4.81
C VAL A 121 -12.44 22.00 -5.44
N PHE A 122 -11.25 21.43 -5.31
CA PHE A 122 -10.91 20.08 -5.72
C PHE A 122 -10.66 19.22 -4.50
N LYS A 123 -11.45 18.15 -4.35
CA LYS A 123 -11.25 17.15 -3.29
C LYS A 123 -10.35 16.05 -3.83
N ILE A 124 -9.20 15.86 -3.19
CA ILE A 124 -8.23 14.85 -3.62
C ILE A 124 -8.68 13.50 -3.03
N PRO A 125 -8.95 12.47 -3.86
CA PRO A 125 -9.45 11.18 -3.39
C PRO A 125 -8.52 10.51 -2.38
N GLN A 126 -7.22 10.61 -2.61
CA GLN A 126 -6.17 10.17 -1.70
C GLN A 126 -5.22 11.35 -1.43
N PRO A 127 -5.19 11.88 -0.19
CA PRO A 127 -4.35 13.03 0.13
C PRO A 127 -2.89 12.79 -0.26
N THR A 128 -2.33 13.67 -1.09
CA THR A 128 -1.01 13.51 -1.70
C THR A 128 -0.33 14.86 -1.92
N ASN A 129 0.99 14.83 -2.07
CA ASN A 129 1.80 15.96 -2.53
C ASN A 129 2.46 15.68 -3.89
N ASP A 130 2.02 14.63 -4.59
CA ASP A 130 2.49 14.33 -5.94
C ASP A 130 2.05 15.44 -6.91
N VAL A 131 3.04 16.25 -7.33
CA VAL A 131 2.83 17.40 -8.20
C VAL A 131 2.20 17.00 -9.52
N ASP A 132 2.63 15.89 -10.13
CA ASP A 132 2.15 15.49 -11.44
C ASP A 132 0.68 15.02 -11.38
N LEU A 133 0.30 14.31 -10.31
CA LEU A 133 -1.11 13.92 -10.08
C LEU A 133 -2.00 15.15 -9.87
N LEU A 134 -1.59 16.06 -8.99
CA LEU A 134 -2.36 17.27 -8.68
C LEU A 134 -2.45 18.19 -9.92
N PHE A 135 -1.37 18.29 -10.69
CA PHE A 135 -1.33 19.08 -11.91
C PHE A 135 -2.27 18.52 -12.98
N ARG A 136 -2.28 17.19 -13.21
CA ARG A 136 -3.20 16.56 -14.16
C ARG A 136 -4.66 16.83 -13.79
N MET A 137 -5.01 16.81 -12.51
CA MET A 137 -6.36 17.15 -12.05
C MET A 137 -6.74 18.60 -12.39
N LEU A 138 -5.84 19.56 -12.17
CA LEU A 138 -6.07 20.96 -12.54
C LEU A 138 -6.17 21.13 -14.06
N GLN A 139 -5.31 20.45 -14.82
CA GLN A 139 -5.30 20.47 -16.28
C GLN A 139 -6.63 19.98 -16.86
N THR A 140 -7.11 18.81 -16.46
CA THR A 140 -8.39 18.25 -16.92
C THR A 140 -9.57 19.17 -16.65
N HIS A 141 -9.54 19.92 -15.54
CA HIS A 141 -10.58 20.89 -15.23
C HIS A 141 -10.47 22.14 -16.10
N LEU A 142 -9.25 22.65 -16.30
CA LEU A 142 -9.00 23.85 -17.10
C LEU A 142 -9.19 23.64 -18.60
N GLU A 143 -9.12 22.42 -19.11
CA GLU A 143 -9.47 22.09 -20.51
C GLU A 143 -10.90 22.51 -20.87
N ASN A 144 -11.83 22.44 -19.92
CA ASN A 144 -13.22 22.81 -20.11
C ASN A 144 -13.52 24.25 -19.64
N PHE A 145 -12.55 24.93 -19.05
CA PHE A 145 -12.73 26.29 -18.55
C PHE A 145 -12.63 27.29 -19.70
N ARG A 146 -13.69 28.09 -19.87
CA ARG A 146 -13.71 29.23 -20.78
C ARG A 146 -14.04 30.48 -20.00
N SER A 147 -13.31 31.55 -20.27
CA SER A 147 -13.55 32.87 -19.71
C SER A 147 -13.84 33.86 -20.83
N GLU A 148 -14.82 34.73 -20.62
CA GLU A 148 -15.13 35.84 -21.54
C GLU A 148 -14.21 37.04 -21.32
N HIS A 149 -13.51 37.07 -20.19
CA HIS A 149 -12.61 38.15 -19.80
C HIS A 149 -11.20 37.61 -19.51
N PRO A 150 -10.16 38.41 -19.76
CA PRO A 150 -8.79 38.02 -19.45
C PRO A 150 -8.56 37.88 -17.96
N ILE A 151 -7.55 37.06 -17.63
CA ILE A 151 -7.17 36.73 -16.26
C ILE A 151 -6.14 37.76 -15.77
N VAL A 152 -6.41 38.35 -14.59
CA VAL A 152 -5.54 39.34 -13.94
C VAL A 152 -4.78 38.74 -12.77
N ALA A 153 -5.37 37.78 -12.05
CA ALA A 153 -4.69 37.11 -10.95
C ALA A 153 -5.11 35.66 -10.80
N VAL A 154 -4.22 34.85 -10.23
CA VAL A 154 -4.48 33.47 -9.85
C VAL A 154 -3.98 33.21 -8.43
N ALA A 155 -4.77 32.50 -7.64
CA ALA A 155 -4.38 32.00 -6.33
C ALA A 155 -4.73 30.52 -6.21
N LEU A 156 -3.86 29.76 -5.57
CA LEU A 156 -4.05 28.36 -5.26
C LEU A 156 -3.78 28.15 -3.78
N SER A 157 -4.77 27.64 -3.05
CA SER A 157 -4.62 27.28 -1.64
C SER A 157 -4.79 25.78 -1.43
N ALA A 158 -3.99 25.22 -0.53
CA ALA A 158 -4.05 23.83 -0.13
C ALA A 158 -4.59 23.71 1.29
N GLN A 159 -5.58 22.84 1.49
CA GLN A 159 -6.00 22.43 2.82
C GLN A 159 -5.16 21.22 3.24
N PRO A 160 -4.27 21.37 4.24
CA PRO A 160 -3.39 20.30 4.67
C PRO A 160 -4.13 19.28 5.55
N ILE A 161 -3.70 18.03 5.48
CA ILE A 161 -4.03 16.98 6.44
C ILE A 161 -2.77 16.18 6.76
N ARG A 162 -2.72 15.54 7.94
CA ARG A 162 -1.68 14.56 8.22
C ARG A 162 -1.86 13.37 7.28
N PRO A 163 -0.79 12.86 6.65
CA PRO A 163 -0.87 11.66 5.84
C PRO A 163 -1.41 10.53 6.69
N VAL A 164 -2.31 9.73 6.13
CA VAL A 164 -2.77 8.49 6.78
C VAL A 164 -1.65 7.48 6.61
N SER A 165 -0.68 7.52 7.51
CA SER A 165 0.32 6.47 7.64
C SER A 165 -0.38 5.23 8.17
N ARG A 166 -0.69 4.25 7.30
CA ARG A 166 -0.96 2.91 7.79
C ARG A 166 0.35 2.38 8.34
N GLN A 167 0.44 2.22 9.66
CA GLN A 167 1.50 1.40 10.24
C GLN A 167 1.16 -0.04 9.89
N PHE A 168 1.86 -0.59 8.91
CA PHE A 168 1.78 -2.00 8.57
C PHE A 168 2.33 -2.82 9.73
N ARG A 169 1.78 -4.01 9.98
CA ARG A 169 2.34 -4.93 10.99
C ARG A 169 3.80 -5.27 10.63
N LEU A 170 4.57 -5.74 11.62
CA LEU A 170 6.01 -6.04 11.48
C LEU A 170 6.37 -6.96 10.30
N PHE A 171 5.39 -7.74 9.78
CA PHE A 171 5.54 -8.66 8.67
C PHE A 171 4.64 -8.33 7.47
N GLU A 172 3.93 -7.19 7.50
CA GLU A 172 3.12 -6.72 6.38
C GLU A 172 3.96 -5.77 5.54
N ILE A 173 4.16 -6.16 4.26
CA ILE A 173 4.83 -5.31 3.29
C ILE A 173 3.80 -4.32 2.76
N ALA A 174 4.04 -3.04 3.01
CA ALA A 174 3.30 -1.97 2.38
C ALA A 174 3.48 -2.03 0.86
N LEU A 175 2.39 -2.09 0.10
CA LEU A 175 2.46 -1.83 -1.33
C LEU A 175 2.69 -0.33 -1.54
N SER A 176 3.85 0.06 -2.07
CA SER A 176 4.20 1.47 -2.33
C SER A 176 3.19 2.15 -3.26
N ASN A 177 2.62 1.43 -4.23
CA ASN A 177 1.58 1.94 -5.12
C ASN A 177 0.58 0.83 -5.50
N PRO A 178 -0.59 0.75 -4.84
CA PRO A 178 -1.57 -0.30 -5.11
C PRO A 178 -2.17 -0.18 -6.52
N HIS A 179 -2.24 1.02 -7.09
CA HIS A 179 -2.85 1.23 -8.41
C HIS A 179 -1.96 0.70 -9.53
N GLN A 180 -0.65 1.02 -9.51
CA GLN A 180 0.31 0.48 -10.48
C GLN A 180 0.40 -1.05 -10.44
N LEU A 181 0.30 -1.65 -9.25
CA LEU A 181 0.24 -3.10 -9.11
C LEU A 181 -1.00 -3.66 -9.80
N SER A 182 -2.18 -3.07 -9.55
CA SER A 182 -3.42 -3.53 -10.18
C SER A 182 -3.38 -3.45 -11.71
N GLU A 183 -2.77 -2.39 -12.26
CA GLU A 183 -2.59 -2.24 -13.71
C GLU A 183 -1.62 -3.30 -14.26
N THR A 184 -0.51 -3.53 -13.57
CA THR A 184 0.48 -4.54 -13.97
C THR A 184 -0.11 -5.95 -13.92
N LEU A 185 -0.86 -6.27 -12.87
CA LEU A 185 -1.56 -7.55 -12.75
C LEU A 185 -2.59 -7.71 -13.87
N ALA A 186 -3.39 -6.70 -14.18
CA ALA A 186 -4.35 -6.77 -15.28
C ALA A 186 -3.64 -7.04 -16.63
N ARG A 187 -2.49 -6.41 -16.88
CA ARG A 187 -1.69 -6.65 -18.08
C ARG A 187 -1.10 -8.06 -18.11
N LEU A 188 -0.62 -8.57 -16.98
CA LEU A 188 -0.12 -9.94 -16.87
C LEU A 188 -1.22 -10.98 -17.06
N VAL A 189 -2.41 -10.75 -16.49
CA VAL A 189 -3.60 -11.59 -16.74
C VAL A 189 -3.97 -11.59 -18.21
N ALA A 190 -3.92 -10.44 -18.89
CA ALA A 190 -4.20 -10.37 -20.33
C ALA A 190 -3.17 -11.15 -21.18
N LEU A 191 -1.90 -11.18 -20.78
CA LEU A 191 -0.83 -11.88 -21.51
C LEU A 191 -0.75 -13.38 -21.20
N LEU A 192 -0.88 -13.75 -19.92
CA LEU A 192 -0.66 -15.11 -19.43
C LEU A 192 -1.98 -15.85 -19.15
N GLY A 193 -3.12 -15.17 -19.09
CA GLY A 193 -4.40 -15.76 -18.67
C GLY A 193 -4.53 -15.87 -17.15
N SER A 194 -5.77 -15.92 -16.66
CA SER A 194 -6.10 -15.96 -15.22
C SER A 194 -5.50 -17.17 -14.50
N GLU A 195 -5.44 -18.32 -15.17
CA GLU A 195 -5.01 -19.59 -14.57
C GLU A 195 -3.50 -19.71 -14.35
N ARG A 196 -2.70 -18.81 -14.92
CA ARG A 196 -1.22 -18.85 -14.86
C ARG A 196 -0.62 -17.76 -13.97
N LEU A 197 -1.47 -16.97 -13.30
CA LEU A 197 -1.04 -15.86 -12.45
C LEU A 197 -1.64 -15.98 -11.05
N GLY A 198 -0.80 -16.14 -10.03
CA GLY A 198 -1.26 -16.30 -8.66
C GLY A 198 -0.21 -16.87 -7.72
N THR A 199 -0.67 -17.40 -6.59
CA THR A 199 0.14 -18.11 -5.61
C THR A 199 -0.01 -19.61 -5.83
N PRO A 200 1.09 -20.37 -6.01
CA PRO A 200 1.01 -21.83 -6.10
C PRO A 200 0.67 -22.41 -4.72
N VAL A 201 -0.44 -23.14 -4.64
CA VAL A 201 -0.86 -23.86 -3.44
C VAL A 201 -0.71 -25.35 -3.70
N LEU A 202 0.03 -26.01 -2.82
CA LEU A 202 0.23 -27.45 -2.87
C LEU A 202 -1.12 -28.15 -2.69
N GLU A 203 -1.46 -29.08 -3.59
CA GLU A 203 -2.65 -29.90 -3.40
C GLU A 203 -2.35 -31.07 -2.45
N GLU A 204 -3.31 -31.41 -1.58
CA GLU A 204 -3.24 -32.58 -0.68
C GLU A 204 -3.40 -33.92 -1.42
N THR A 205 -2.99 -33.99 -2.69
CA THR A 205 -3.04 -35.20 -3.51
C THR A 205 -1.77 -36.05 -3.37
N HIS A 206 -0.75 -35.50 -2.70
CA HIS A 206 0.61 -36.05 -2.60
C HIS A 206 1.25 -36.39 -3.95
N ARG A 207 0.65 -35.92 -5.05
CA ARG A 207 1.15 -36.15 -6.40
C ARG A 207 2.37 -35.26 -6.64
N PRO A 208 3.50 -35.84 -7.10
CA PRO A 208 4.66 -35.04 -7.48
C PRO A 208 4.25 -33.94 -8.47
N ASP A 209 4.64 -32.71 -8.16
CA ASP A 209 4.41 -31.52 -8.98
C ASP A 209 2.95 -31.07 -9.12
N ALA A 210 2.04 -31.59 -8.28
CA ALA A 210 0.66 -31.10 -8.23
C ALA A 210 0.54 -29.84 -7.36
N PHE A 211 0.13 -28.76 -8.00
CA PHE A 211 -0.24 -27.51 -7.35
C PHE A 211 -1.38 -26.89 -8.14
N ARG A 212 -2.20 -26.07 -7.47
CA ARG A 212 -3.11 -25.15 -8.16
C ARG A 212 -2.62 -23.72 -8.01
N MET A 213 -2.92 -22.90 -9.00
CA MET A 213 -2.71 -21.46 -8.91
C MET A 213 -3.95 -20.83 -8.26
N GLU A 214 -3.76 -20.13 -7.14
CA GLU A 214 -4.81 -19.31 -6.54
C GLU A 214 -4.61 -17.84 -6.87
N PRO A 215 -5.67 -17.08 -7.18
CA PRO A 215 -5.57 -15.64 -7.38
C PRO A 215 -4.92 -14.95 -6.17
N PHE A 216 -4.16 -13.88 -6.40
CA PHE A 216 -3.56 -13.13 -5.31
C PHE A 216 -4.63 -12.61 -4.34
N ALA A 217 -4.65 -13.14 -3.12
CA ALA A 217 -5.42 -12.60 -2.01
C ALA A 217 -4.64 -11.43 -1.37
N TRP A 218 -4.45 -10.34 -2.12
CA TRP A 218 -4.04 -9.09 -1.49
C TRP A 218 -5.30 -8.53 -0.82
N ALA A 219 -5.36 -8.59 0.50
CA ALA A 219 -6.40 -7.90 1.23
C ALA A 219 -6.21 -6.39 1.02
N VAL A 220 -6.82 -5.83 -0.04
CA VAL A 220 -7.41 -4.50 0.09
C VAL A 220 -8.52 -4.68 1.11
N ALA A 221 -8.17 -4.52 2.38
CA ALA A 221 -9.14 -4.09 3.35
C ALA A 221 -9.58 -2.68 2.95
N SER A 222 -10.53 -2.61 2.01
CA SER A 222 -11.54 -1.57 1.97
C SER A 222 -12.57 -1.97 3.01
N ASP A 223 -12.54 -1.28 4.15
CA ASP A 223 -13.42 -1.53 5.28
C ASP A 223 -14.88 -1.61 4.83
N SER A 224 -15.50 -2.76 5.06
CA SER A 224 -16.89 -2.82 5.47
C SER A 224 -17.09 -4.02 6.39
N SER A 225 -17.75 -3.72 7.50
CA SER A 225 -18.11 -4.58 8.62
C SER A 225 -18.59 -5.99 8.23
N ALA A 226 -17.86 -7.01 8.67
CA ALA A 226 -18.44 -8.28 9.09
C ALA A 226 -17.45 -8.99 10.03
N VAL A 227 -17.80 -9.00 11.31
CA VAL A 227 -17.20 -9.86 12.31
C VAL A 227 -17.52 -11.30 11.95
N ALA A 228 -16.51 -12.11 11.70
CA ALA A 228 -16.57 -13.55 11.88
C ALA A 228 -15.18 -14.07 12.22
N SER A 229 -15.07 -14.53 13.46
CA SER A 229 -13.92 -15.18 14.05
C SER A 229 -13.51 -16.41 13.24
N ALA A 230 -12.30 -16.39 12.68
CA ALA A 230 -11.56 -17.59 12.33
C ALA A 230 -10.15 -17.43 12.90
N LYS A 231 -9.95 -17.99 14.10
CA LYS A 231 -8.62 -18.32 14.59
C LYS A 231 -8.10 -19.44 13.69
N GLU A 232 -7.25 -19.11 12.74
CA GLU A 232 -6.33 -20.07 12.17
C GLU A 232 -4.93 -19.63 12.58
N ASP A 233 -4.42 -20.36 13.57
CA ASP A 233 -3.03 -20.32 13.98
C ASP A 233 -2.16 -20.61 12.76
N VAL A 234 -1.47 -19.58 12.27
CA VAL A 234 -0.33 -19.76 11.37
C VAL A 234 0.65 -20.67 12.11
N PRO A 235 1.04 -21.84 11.57
CA PRO A 235 2.10 -22.62 12.18
C PRO A 235 3.38 -21.80 11.99
N SER A 236 3.71 -21.04 13.03
CA SER A 236 5.04 -20.48 13.23
C SER A 236 5.99 -21.65 13.11
N GLY A 237 6.73 -21.69 11.99
CA GLY A 237 7.84 -22.61 11.81
C GLY A 237 8.79 -22.39 12.97
N GLN A 238 8.67 -23.23 13.99
CA GLN A 238 9.61 -23.30 15.08
C GLN A 238 10.93 -23.72 14.43
N ASN A 239 11.81 -22.76 14.20
CA ASN A 239 13.24 -23.04 14.05
C ASN A 239 13.63 -23.87 15.27
N PRO A 240 14.01 -25.16 15.11
CA PRO A 240 14.48 -25.93 16.24
C PRO A 240 15.78 -25.28 16.67
N LYS A 241 15.71 -24.60 17.81
CA LYS A 241 16.79 -24.21 18.71
C LYS A 241 18.00 -23.55 18.04
N SER A 242 18.08 -22.24 18.27
CA SER A 242 19.31 -21.51 18.48
C SER A 242 20.26 -22.34 19.35
N GLY A 243 21.15 -23.04 18.68
CA GLY A 243 22.26 -23.82 19.17
C GLY A 243 23.31 -23.72 18.08
N SER A 244 24.53 -23.37 18.47
CA SER A 244 25.66 -23.07 17.60
C SER A 244 26.09 -24.28 16.74
N ASP A 245 25.33 -24.61 15.71
CA ASP A 245 25.68 -25.64 14.72
C ASP A 245 26.03 -25.00 13.37
N SER A 246 27.06 -24.14 13.40
CA SER A 246 27.84 -23.74 12.22
C SER A 246 28.56 -24.93 11.54
N HIS A 247 28.35 -26.16 12.03
CA HIS A 247 28.79 -27.41 11.43
C HIS A 247 27.74 -28.11 10.54
N ALA A 248 26.44 -27.79 10.64
CA ALA A 248 25.40 -28.46 9.84
C ALA A 248 25.47 -28.11 8.34
N LEU A 249 25.95 -26.91 8.00
CA LEU A 249 26.17 -26.49 6.60
C LEU A 249 27.51 -26.99 6.02
N ARG A 250 28.38 -27.61 6.82
CA ARG A 250 29.69 -28.14 6.38
C ARG A 250 29.72 -29.65 6.21
N THR A 251 28.60 -30.33 6.45
CA THR A 251 28.38 -31.73 6.06
C THR A 251 27.41 -31.81 4.89
N ALA A 252 27.54 -30.91 3.91
CA ALA A 252 27.04 -31.17 2.58
C ALA A 252 27.82 -32.38 2.04
N HIS A 253 27.30 -33.58 2.32
CA HIS A 253 27.62 -34.75 1.52
C HIS A 253 27.33 -34.33 0.08
N SER A 254 28.19 -34.67 -0.88
CA SER A 254 27.91 -34.49 -2.30
C SER A 254 26.64 -35.30 -2.62
N THR A 255 25.50 -34.68 -2.40
CA THR A 255 24.19 -35.29 -2.56
C THR A 255 23.79 -34.89 -3.96
N ALA A 256 23.69 -35.87 -4.86
CA ALA A 256 23.30 -35.66 -6.24
C ALA A 256 22.01 -34.81 -6.27
N ALA A 257 22.04 -33.68 -6.97
CA ALA A 257 20.93 -32.74 -7.02
C ALA A 257 20.12 -32.98 -8.30
N LEU A 258 18.82 -33.27 -8.19
CA LEU A 258 17.99 -33.51 -9.38
C LEU A 258 17.55 -32.17 -10.01
N ARG A 259 18.12 -31.85 -11.18
CA ARG A 259 17.67 -30.75 -12.03
C ARG A 259 16.45 -31.18 -12.84
N ARG A 260 15.26 -30.76 -12.40
CA ARG A 260 13.98 -31.17 -12.96
C ARG A 260 13.61 -30.41 -14.23
N PHE A 261 13.05 -31.10 -15.21
CA PHE A 261 12.46 -30.49 -16.40
C PHE A 261 11.04 -29.98 -16.11
N ARG A 262 10.75 -28.75 -16.55
CA ARG A 262 9.45 -28.09 -16.39
C ARG A 262 9.02 -27.44 -17.72
N PRO A 263 8.09 -28.05 -18.47
CA PRO A 263 7.41 -29.34 -18.22
C PRO A 263 8.33 -30.56 -18.39
N THR A 264 7.92 -31.72 -17.87
CA THR A 264 8.62 -33.00 -18.07
C THR A 264 8.71 -33.36 -19.55
N VAL A 265 9.82 -33.97 -19.98
CA VAL A 265 10.06 -34.30 -21.40
C VAL A 265 9.53 -35.70 -21.72
N SER A 266 8.76 -35.86 -22.80
CA SER A 266 8.30 -37.18 -23.24
C SER A 266 9.47 -38.08 -23.65
N ALA A 267 9.46 -39.33 -23.22
CA ALA A 267 10.49 -40.32 -23.52
C ALA A 267 9.90 -41.56 -24.19
N SER A 268 10.72 -42.24 -24.97
CA SER A 268 10.48 -43.59 -25.47
C SER A 268 11.55 -44.51 -24.90
N LEU A 269 11.14 -45.55 -24.19
CA LEU A 269 12.04 -46.55 -23.64
C LEU A 269 11.99 -47.83 -24.48
N LEU A 270 13.16 -48.41 -24.72
CA LEU A 270 13.27 -49.74 -25.31
C LEU A 270 13.50 -50.75 -24.20
N LEU A 271 12.62 -51.75 -24.12
CA LEU A 271 12.65 -52.81 -23.12
C LEU A 271 13.27 -54.07 -23.74
N ASP A 272 14.18 -54.72 -23.00
CA ASP A 272 14.76 -56.02 -23.33
C ASP A 272 14.49 -56.97 -22.16
N GLU A 273 13.72 -58.04 -22.40
CA GLU A 273 13.33 -59.05 -21.39
C GLU A 273 12.94 -58.46 -20.01
N ASP A 274 12.09 -57.42 -20.01
CA ASP A 274 11.61 -56.65 -18.84
C ASP A 274 12.62 -55.72 -18.14
N THR A 275 13.77 -55.44 -18.77
CA THR A 275 14.73 -54.43 -18.31
C THR A 275 14.80 -53.22 -19.27
N LEU A 276 15.03 -52.03 -18.73
CA LEU A 276 15.16 -50.82 -19.54
C LEU A 276 16.52 -50.86 -20.25
N ALA A 277 16.53 -50.97 -21.57
CA ALA A 277 17.75 -51.07 -22.37
C ALA A 277 18.21 -49.73 -22.94
N HIS A 278 17.26 -48.86 -23.33
CA HIS A 278 17.59 -47.58 -23.96
C HIS A 278 16.56 -46.51 -23.63
N VAL A 279 17.02 -45.30 -23.30
CA VAL A 279 16.18 -44.09 -23.20
C VAL A 279 16.36 -43.25 -24.45
N ARG A 280 15.26 -42.78 -25.04
CA ARG A 280 15.29 -41.72 -26.04
C ARG A 280 14.26 -40.65 -25.72
N SER A 281 14.71 -39.40 -25.63
CA SER A 281 13.91 -38.21 -25.45
C SER A 281 14.47 -37.07 -26.32
N ALA A 282 13.83 -35.90 -26.29
CA ALA A 282 14.33 -34.73 -27.01
C ALA A 282 15.67 -34.21 -26.47
N GLU A 283 15.93 -34.36 -25.17
CA GLU A 283 17.14 -33.83 -24.51
C GLU A 283 18.20 -34.90 -24.22
N ILE A 284 17.77 -36.15 -24.03
CA ILE A 284 18.61 -37.25 -23.55
C ILE A 284 18.38 -38.49 -24.42
N SER A 285 19.47 -39.12 -24.86
CA SER A 285 19.41 -40.41 -25.56
C SER A 285 20.63 -41.25 -25.19
N GLY A 286 20.43 -42.50 -24.82
CA GLY A 286 21.54 -43.37 -24.44
C GLY A 286 21.11 -44.77 -24.04
N LYS A 287 22.07 -45.69 -24.12
CA LYS A 287 21.92 -47.05 -23.57
C LYS A 287 22.00 -46.97 -22.05
N ILE A 288 21.09 -47.67 -21.37
CA ILE A 288 21.07 -47.77 -19.91
C ILE A 288 22.07 -48.84 -19.49
N ILE A 289 22.95 -48.50 -18.55
CA ILE A 289 23.98 -49.41 -18.02
C ILE A 289 23.65 -49.87 -16.59
N GLU A 290 23.00 -49.02 -15.79
CA GLU A 290 22.50 -49.33 -14.45
C GLU A 290 21.12 -48.70 -14.28
N GLN A 291 20.22 -49.39 -13.56
CA GLN A 291 18.89 -48.90 -13.21
C GLN A 291 18.58 -49.19 -11.75
N ARG A 292 17.89 -48.28 -11.07
CA ARG A 292 17.35 -48.45 -9.71
C ARG A 292 15.88 -48.07 -9.68
N GLY A 293 15.09 -48.88 -8.99
CA GLY A 293 13.63 -48.81 -9.00
C GLY A 293 13.00 -50.14 -9.47
N PRO A 294 11.70 -50.18 -9.78
CA PRO A 294 10.76 -49.06 -9.71
C PRO A 294 10.46 -48.60 -8.27
N TYR A 295 10.53 -47.29 -8.05
CA TYR A 295 9.98 -46.66 -6.85
C TYR A 295 8.52 -46.29 -7.12
N PHE A 296 7.60 -46.97 -6.44
CA PHE A 296 6.17 -46.76 -6.63
C PHE A 296 5.66 -45.61 -5.75
N LEU A 297 4.96 -44.68 -6.39
CA LEU A 297 4.20 -43.63 -5.74
C LEU A 297 2.74 -43.76 -6.14
N SER A 298 1.84 -43.58 -5.18
CA SER A 298 0.41 -43.52 -5.45
C SER A 298 -0.28 -42.60 -4.46
N GLY A 299 -1.46 -42.11 -4.84
CA GLY A 299 -2.28 -41.25 -4.01
C GLY A 299 -3.71 -41.21 -4.51
N ASN A 300 -4.62 -40.69 -3.67
CA ASN A 300 -6.05 -40.60 -3.96
C ASN A 300 -6.70 -41.93 -4.40
N TRP A 301 -6.20 -43.07 -3.91
CA TRP A 301 -6.68 -44.42 -4.30
C TRP A 301 -8.15 -44.69 -3.93
N TRP A 302 -8.75 -43.82 -3.11
CA TRP A 302 -10.14 -43.89 -2.66
C TRP A 302 -11.13 -43.05 -3.51
N ASP A 303 -10.66 -42.32 -4.53
CA ASP A 303 -11.49 -41.46 -5.37
C ASP A 303 -11.14 -41.61 -6.87
N GLU A 304 -11.99 -41.07 -7.75
CA GLU A 304 -11.81 -41.08 -9.21
C GLU A 304 -10.52 -40.37 -9.66
N LYS A 305 -9.91 -39.57 -8.77
CA LYS A 305 -8.63 -38.88 -8.98
C LYS A 305 -7.41 -39.71 -8.55
N SER A 306 -7.57 -41.03 -8.40
CA SER A 306 -6.46 -41.93 -8.11
C SER A 306 -5.32 -41.79 -9.12
N TRP A 307 -4.09 -41.85 -8.64
CA TRP A 307 -2.92 -41.82 -9.49
C TRP A 307 -1.87 -42.81 -9.00
N ALA A 308 -1.14 -43.39 -9.95
CA ALA A 308 0.01 -44.25 -9.71
C ALA A 308 1.14 -43.82 -10.64
N ARG A 309 2.37 -43.86 -10.13
CA ARG A 309 3.58 -43.52 -10.86
C ARG A 309 4.71 -44.42 -10.39
N ALA A 310 5.44 -44.99 -11.34
CA ALA A 310 6.69 -45.68 -11.06
C ALA A 310 7.85 -44.81 -11.52
N GLU A 311 8.88 -44.69 -10.69
CA GLU A 311 10.11 -43.93 -11.00
C GLU A 311 11.33 -44.84 -11.04
N TRP A 312 12.23 -44.56 -11.98
CA TRP A 312 13.52 -45.21 -12.09
C TRP A 312 14.62 -44.16 -12.16
N ASP A 313 15.69 -44.41 -11.42
CA ASP A 313 16.95 -43.69 -11.59
C ASP A 313 17.82 -44.54 -12.52
N VAL A 314 18.12 -44.02 -13.71
CA VAL A 314 18.87 -44.73 -14.75
C VAL A 314 20.19 -44.04 -15.01
N GLN A 315 21.26 -44.82 -15.07
CA GLN A 315 22.56 -44.36 -15.51
C GLN A 315 22.77 -44.73 -16.97
N LEU A 316 23.12 -43.73 -17.77
CA LEU A 316 23.40 -43.88 -19.19
C LEU A 316 24.89 -44.15 -19.43
N GLU A 317 25.21 -44.73 -20.58
CA GLU A 317 26.59 -45.02 -21.00
C GLU A 317 27.50 -43.77 -21.06
N ASN A 318 26.91 -42.60 -21.32
CA ASN A 318 27.63 -41.32 -21.31
C ASN A 318 27.96 -40.80 -19.89
N GLY A 319 27.55 -41.52 -18.84
CA GLY A 319 27.77 -41.17 -17.44
C GLY A 319 26.67 -40.32 -16.81
N GLU A 320 25.65 -39.91 -17.56
CA GLU A 320 24.52 -39.13 -17.02
C GLU A 320 23.59 -40.01 -16.17
N LEU A 321 23.20 -39.49 -15.00
CA LEU A 321 22.20 -40.11 -14.15
C LEU A 321 20.88 -39.35 -14.32
N VAL A 322 19.83 -40.06 -14.69
CA VAL A 322 18.55 -39.48 -15.13
C VAL A 322 17.41 -40.13 -14.37
N ARG A 323 16.41 -39.33 -14.00
CA ARG A 323 15.15 -39.87 -13.45
C ARG A 323 14.10 -39.97 -14.54
N VAL A 324 13.64 -41.18 -14.81
CA VAL A 324 12.51 -41.46 -15.71
C VAL A 324 11.31 -41.94 -14.91
N ASN A 325 10.12 -41.63 -15.38
CA ASN A 325 8.89 -42.10 -14.76
C ASN A 325 7.93 -42.67 -15.81
N GLU A 326 7.15 -43.64 -15.35
CA GLU A 326 5.99 -44.17 -16.04
C GLU A 326 4.76 -43.79 -15.23
N SER A 327 3.77 -43.22 -15.91
CA SER A 327 2.47 -42.95 -15.31
C SER A 327 1.40 -43.68 -16.10
N ASP A 328 0.49 -44.33 -15.36
CA ASP A 328 -0.69 -44.92 -15.96
C ASP A 328 -1.55 -43.82 -16.59
N PRO A 329 -2.04 -44.01 -17.83
CA PRO A 329 -3.04 -43.11 -18.37
C PRO A 329 -4.28 -43.14 -17.46
N PRO A 330 -4.97 -42.01 -17.26
CA PRO A 330 -6.22 -41.99 -16.49
C PRO A 330 -7.17 -43.02 -17.09
N SER A 331 -7.72 -43.87 -16.23
CA SER A 331 -8.51 -45.05 -16.56
C SER A 331 -9.71 -44.73 -17.47
N GLN A 332 -9.51 -44.86 -18.78
CA GLN A 332 -10.58 -45.04 -19.76
C GLN A 332 -10.29 -46.28 -20.60
N GLY A 333 -10.96 -47.38 -20.24
CA GLY A 333 -11.12 -48.55 -21.09
C GLY A 333 -10.25 -49.75 -20.73
N TYR A 334 -10.90 -50.91 -20.63
CA TYR A 334 -10.25 -52.22 -20.56
C TYR A 334 -9.45 -52.47 -21.84
N GLY A 335 -8.15 -52.27 -21.77
CA GLY A 335 -7.15 -52.58 -22.79
C GLY A 335 -5.77 -52.37 -22.17
N VAL A 336 -4.79 -53.22 -22.51
CA VAL A 336 -3.43 -53.17 -21.95
C VAL A 336 -2.80 -51.82 -22.27
N ALA A 337 -2.89 -50.89 -21.32
CA ALA A 337 -2.36 -49.54 -21.46
C ALA A 337 -0.83 -49.60 -21.37
N ARG A 338 -0.15 -49.25 -22.46
CA ARG A 338 1.28 -48.92 -22.39
C ARG A 338 1.39 -47.60 -21.62
N GLY A 339 2.07 -47.60 -20.48
CA GLY A 339 2.28 -46.41 -19.68
C GLY A 339 2.99 -45.31 -20.48
N THR A 340 2.72 -44.05 -20.12
CA THR A 340 3.40 -42.92 -20.76
C THR A 340 4.70 -42.64 -20.03
N TRP A 341 5.81 -42.71 -20.75
CA TRP A 341 7.17 -42.51 -20.23
C TRP A 341 7.59 -41.05 -20.36
N LYS A 342 8.16 -40.52 -19.28
CA LYS A 342 8.66 -39.14 -19.23
C LYS A 342 10.00 -39.08 -18.50
N VAL A 343 10.85 -38.16 -18.92
CA VAL A 343 12.04 -37.77 -18.17
C VAL A 343 11.67 -36.64 -17.21
N ASP A 344 11.96 -36.87 -15.93
CA ASP A 344 11.68 -35.94 -14.84
C ASP A 344 12.82 -34.94 -14.64
N GLY A 345 14.07 -35.37 -14.85
CA GLY A 345 15.26 -34.54 -14.69
C GLY A 345 16.57 -35.31 -14.80
N ILE A 346 17.68 -34.59 -14.73
CA ILE A 346 19.05 -35.12 -14.69
C ILE A 346 19.66 -34.79 -13.33
N TYR A 347 20.41 -35.70 -12.75
CA TYR A 347 21.18 -35.46 -11.53
C TYR A 347 22.49 -34.74 -11.85
N ASP A 348 22.75 -33.64 -11.15
CA ASP A 348 24.01 -32.89 -11.17
C ASP A 348 24.98 -33.38 -10.08
#